data_AF-A0A2E4PCS1-F1
#
_entry.id   AF-A0A2E4PCS1-F1
#
_cell.length_a   1.000
_cell.length_b   1.000
_cell.length_c   1.000
_cell.angle_alpha   90.00
_cell.angle_beta   90.00
_cell.angle_gamma   90.00
#
_symmetry.space_group_name_H-M   'P 1'
#
loop_
_entity.id
_entity.type
_entity.pdbx_description
1 polymer ?
#
loop_
_entity_poly.entity_id
_entity_poly.type
_entity_poly.pdbx_seq_one_letter_code
_entity_poly.pdbx_strand_id
1 'polypeptide(L)'
;MSDSKYISTEIIDSLEYDDLDNKSTHSLVNDSEFVFWAEDTLKVILKPLKEKKNISFEVNINGENLKGEANLVLIEDNGQFILPESTPILDERDGSEFPIDSTYTFDSSNFSLVFAMEKNSKSKLSFTINNSTNNNIPDGFYVLSRK
;
A
#
# COMPACT_ATOMS: atom_id res chain seq x y z
N MET A 1 -32.43 39.89 42.96
CA MET A 1 -32.36 40.33 41.54
C MET A 1 -31.07 41.12 41.37
N SER A 2 -30.46 41.06 40.18
CA SER A 2 -29.13 41.56 39.79
C SER A 2 -27.96 40.62 40.12
N ASP A 3 -27.00 40.34 39.24
CA ASP A 3 -26.76 40.67 37.83
C ASP A 3 -25.88 39.57 37.21
N SER A 4 -26.12 39.26 35.94
CA SER A 4 -25.31 38.34 35.13
C SER A 4 -23.88 38.87 34.95
N LYS A 5 -22.87 38.10 35.37
CA LYS A 5 -21.48 38.31 34.96
C LYS A 5 -21.14 37.36 33.81
N TYR A 6 -21.03 37.92 32.62
CA TYR A 6 -20.27 37.34 31.52
C TYR A 6 -18.83 37.13 31.98
N ILE A 7 -18.32 35.91 31.83
CA ILE A 7 -16.88 35.64 31.86
C ILE A 7 -16.54 35.06 30.50
N SER A 8 -15.93 35.88 29.66
CA SER A 8 -15.14 35.45 28.52
C SER A 8 -13.86 34.80 29.05
N THR A 9 -13.42 33.71 28.43
CA THR A 9 -12.10 33.15 28.68
C THR A 9 -11.42 33.00 27.33
N GLU A 10 -10.75 34.08 26.92
CA GLU A 10 -9.59 33.98 26.05
C GLU A 10 -8.50 33.29 26.87
N ILE A 11 -8.03 32.13 26.41
CA ILE A 11 -6.81 31.53 26.94
C ILE A 11 -5.68 31.95 26.00
N ILE A 12 -4.70 32.57 26.66
CA ILE A 12 -3.50 33.19 26.13
C ILE A 12 -2.57 32.12 25.56
N ASP A 13 -2.07 32.46 24.38
CA ASP A 13 -0.97 31.88 23.63
C ASP A 13 0.33 31.95 24.45
N SER A 14 0.98 30.82 24.71
CA SER A 14 2.44 30.68 24.88
C SER A 14 2.81 29.32 25.46
N LEU A 15 3.34 28.44 24.61
CA LEU A 15 4.45 27.57 24.99
C LEU A 15 5.51 27.71 23.89
N GLU A 16 6.44 28.63 24.14
CA GLU A 16 7.75 28.62 23.52
C GLU A 16 8.39 27.26 23.80
N TYR A 17 8.80 26.56 22.73
CA TYR A 17 9.74 25.46 22.84
C TYR A 17 11.01 25.86 22.09
N ASP A 18 12.11 25.78 22.84
CA ASP A 18 13.47 26.12 22.45
C ASP A 18 13.88 25.58 21.08
N ASP A 19 14.57 26.43 20.32
CA ASP A 19 15.49 26.06 19.27
C ASP A 19 16.57 25.12 19.84
N LEU A 20 16.37 23.81 19.68
CA LEU A 20 17.46 22.84 19.58
C LEU A 20 17.52 22.33 18.15
N ASP A 21 18.27 23.11 17.41
CA ASP A 21 18.83 22.80 16.12
C ASP A 21 19.52 21.42 16.10
N ASN A 22 19.37 20.77 14.95
CA ASN A 22 20.29 19.78 14.38
C ASN A 22 20.14 18.27 14.74
N LYS A 23 19.78 17.54 13.67
CA LYS A 23 19.95 16.09 13.40
C LYS A 23 18.89 15.11 13.88
N SER A 24 17.72 15.16 13.25
CA SER A 24 17.15 13.96 12.59
C SER A 24 15.99 14.37 11.67
N THR A 25 16.25 15.27 10.73
CA THR A 25 15.49 15.32 9.49
C THR A 25 15.89 14.08 8.68
N HIS A 26 15.33 12.92 9.06
CA HIS A 26 15.31 11.79 8.16
C HIS A 26 14.51 12.22 6.94
N SER A 27 15.29 12.52 5.90
CA SER A 27 14.91 12.62 4.51
C SER A 27 13.54 11.99 4.27
N LEU A 28 12.56 12.85 3.99
CA LEU A 28 11.41 12.49 3.16
C LEU A 28 12.00 11.89 1.87
N VAL A 29 12.12 10.57 1.83
CA VAL A 29 12.47 9.85 0.60
C VAL A 29 11.27 10.01 -0.32
N ASN A 30 11.36 11.00 -1.21
CA ASN A 30 10.51 11.13 -2.37
C ASN A 30 10.60 9.83 -3.20
N ASP A 31 9.44 9.29 -3.56
CA ASP A 31 9.21 8.33 -4.65
C ASP A 31 9.86 6.94 -4.50
N SER A 32 9.54 6.22 -3.42
CA SER A 32 9.89 4.80 -3.30
C SER A 32 9.05 3.93 -4.23
N GLU A 33 9.52 3.79 -5.46
CA GLU A 33 9.12 2.69 -6.34
C GLU A 33 9.53 1.35 -5.70
N PHE A 34 8.59 0.42 -5.56
CA PHE A 34 8.86 -0.95 -5.17
C PHE A 34 8.89 -1.83 -6.41
N VAL A 35 10.02 -2.50 -6.65
CA VAL A 35 10.20 -3.36 -7.82
C VAL A 35 10.38 -4.79 -7.36
N PHE A 36 9.49 -5.66 -7.82
CA PHE A 36 9.45 -7.08 -7.49
C PHE A 36 9.63 -7.92 -8.76
N TRP A 37 10.29 -9.05 -8.59
CA TRP A 37 10.61 -9.96 -9.68
C TRP A 37 10.24 -11.40 -9.30
N ALA A 38 9.75 -12.14 -10.29
CA ALA A 38 9.78 -13.59 -10.29
C ALA A 38 10.58 -14.00 -11.53
N GLU A 39 11.82 -14.43 -11.30
CA GLU A 39 12.78 -14.78 -12.35
C GLU A 39 12.89 -13.66 -13.43
N ASP A 40 13.08 -14.02 -14.70
CA ASP A 40 13.18 -13.09 -15.84
C ASP A 40 11.84 -12.86 -16.57
N THR A 41 10.77 -13.54 -16.15
CA THR A 41 9.51 -13.62 -16.90
C THR A 41 8.43 -12.67 -16.37
N LEU A 42 8.53 -12.23 -15.12
CA LEU A 42 7.55 -11.39 -14.47
C LEU A 42 8.22 -10.28 -13.65
N LYS A 43 7.78 -9.05 -13.91
CA LYS A 43 8.18 -7.85 -13.17
C LYS A 43 6.95 -7.08 -12.72
N VAL A 44 6.90 -6.73 -11.43
CA VAL A 44 5.86 -5.85 -10.88
C VAL A 44 6.53 -4.61 -10.29
N ILE A 45 6.03 -3.45 -10.69
CA ILE A 45 6.45 -2.15 -10.20
C ILE A 45 5.26 -1.52 -9.49
N LEU A 46 5.44 -1.10 -8.24
CA LEU A 46 4.42 -0.42 -7.44
C LEU A 46 4.92 0.96 -7.01
N LYS A 47 4.08 1.99 -7.18
CA LYS A 47 4.40 3.38 -6.87
C LYS A 47 3.32 3.97 -5.95
N PRO A 48 3.62 4.17 -4.65
CA PRO A 48 2.72 4.86 -3.74
C PRO A 48 2.42 6.26 -4.26
N LEU A 49 1.14 6.65 -4.26
CA LEU A 49 0.73 7.99 -4.64
C LEU A 49 0.59 8.86 -3.38
N LYS A 50 1.26 10.02 -3.34
CA LYS A 50 1.40 10.88 -2.15
C LYS A 50 0.08 11.34 -1.52
N GLU A 51 -1.02 11.35 -2.27
CA GLU A 51 -2.29 11.94 -1.81
C GLU A 51 -3.48 10.97 -1.77
N LYS A 52 -3.30 9.67 -2.01
CA LYS A 52 -4.44 8.76 -2.15
C LYS A 52 -4.21 7.38 -1.56
N LYS A 53 -5.32 6.77 -1.12
CA LYS A 53 -5.47 5.35 -0.73
C LYS A 53 -5.29 4.44 -1.96
N ASN A 54 -4.26 4.69 -2.77
CA ASN A 54 -4.06 4.09 -4.08
C ASN A 54 -2.57 3.85 -4.33
N ILE A 55 -2.29 2.90 -5.20
CA ILE A 55 -0.95 2.60 -5.69
C ILE A 55 -1.00 2.49 -7.21
N SER A 56 -0.09 3.19 -7.90
CA SER A 56 0.09 2.96 -9.33
C SER A 56 0.89 1.67 -9.51
N PHE A 57 0.48 0.84 -10.48
CA PHE A 57 1.16 -0.40 -10.79
C PHE A 57 1.56 -0.49 -12.27
N GLU A 58 2.64 -1.22 -12.51
CA GLU A 58 3.04 -1.71 -13.83
C GLU A 58 3.46 -3.19 -13.70
N VAL A 59 2.77 -4.08 -14.40
CA VAL A 59 3.03 -5.53 -14.43
C VAL A 59 3.46 -5.92 -15.84
N ASN A 60 4.66 -6.47 -15.97
CA ASN A 60 5.15 -7.03 -17.22
C ASN A 60 5.14 -8.55 -17.13
N ILE A 61 4.33 -9.22 -17.96
CA ILE A 61 4.18 -10.68 -18.00
C ILE A 61 4.19 -11.16 -19.45
N ASN A 62 5.05 -12.12 -19.79
CA ASN A 62 5.18 -12.67 -21.14
C ASN A 62 5.35 -11.60 -22.26
N GLY A 63 5.96 -10.47 -21.95
CA GLY A 63 6.12 -9.34 -22.88
C GLY A 63 4.92 -8.40 -22.99
N GLU A 64 3.79 -8.72 -22.37
CA GLU A 64 2.65 -7.82 -22.21
C GLU A 64 2.84 -6.90 -21.01
N ASN A 65 2.36 -5.66 -21.12
CA ASN A 65 2.49 -4.65 -20.08
C ASN A 65 1.11 -4.16 -19.63
N LEU A 66 0.77 -4.42 -18.36
CA LEU A 66 -0.44 -3.95 -17.70
C LEU A 66 -0.12 -2.77 -16.80
N LYS A 67 -0.90 -1.69 -16.90
CA LYS A 67 -0.72 -0.50 -16.05
C LYS A 67 -2.06 -0.02 -15.52
N GLY A 68 -2.04 0.56 -14.33
CA GLY A 68 -3.23 1.15 -13.73
C GLY A 68 -2.97 1.72 -12.34
N GLU A 69 -4.07 2.01 -11.65
CA GLU A 69 -4.08 2.48 -10.26
C GLU A 69 -4.96 1.54 -9.43
N ALA A 70 -4.34 0.78 -8.53
CA ALA A 70 -5.05 -0.11 -7.61
C ALA A 70 -5.45 0.67 -6.35
N ASN A 71 -6.64 0.37 -5.83
CA ASN A 71 -7.22 1.01 -4.65
C ASN A 71 -6.90 0.18 -3.41
N LEU A 72 -6.57 0.84 -2.31
CA LEU A 72 -6.41 0.22 -1.01
C LEU A 72 -7.74 -0.35 -0.54
N VAL A 73 -7.75 -1.63 -0.18
CA VAL A 73 -8.94 -2.28 0.37
C VAL A 73 -9.09 -1.89 1.84
N LEU A 74 -10.29 -1.48 2.23
CA LEU A 74 -10.67 -1.26 3.61
C LEU A 74 -11.94 -2.07 3.90
N ILE A 75 -11.97 -2.77 5.02
CA ILE A 75 -13.15 -3.48 5.51
C ILE A 75 -13.79 -2.61 6.60
N GLU A 76 -15.10 -2.45 6.56
CA GLU A 76 -15.84 -1.85 7.66
C GLU A 76 -16.13 -2.91 8.74
N ASP A 77 -15.60 -2.70 9.93
CA ASP A 77 -15.89 -3.48 11.13
C ASP A 77 -16.43 -2.56 12.21
N ASN A 78 -17.68 -2.77 12.64
CA ASN A 78 -18.36 -1.96 13.65
C ASN A 78 -18.36 -0.44 13.37
N GLY A 79 -18.51 -0.02 12.12
CA GLY A 79 -18.49 1.39 11.72
C GLY A 79 -17.10 2.02 11.61
N GLN A 80 -16.04 1.22 11.83
CA GLN A 80 -14.65 1.61 11.63
C GLN A 80 -14.09 0.96 10.37
N PHE A 81 -13.43 1.74 9.51
CA PHE A 81 -12.70 1.19 8.37
C PHE A 81 -11.31 0.70 8.82
N ILE A 82 -11.07 -0.60 8.68
CA ILE A 82 -9.81 -1.26 8.99
C ILE A 82 -9.17 -1.84 7.73
N LEU A 83 -7.84 -1.96 7.72
CA LEU A 83 -7.14 -2.68 6.67
C LEU A 83 -7.36 -4.19 6.85
N PRO A 84 -7.65 -4.94 5.77
CA PRO A 84 -7.59 -6.39 5.79
C PRO A 84 -6.13 -6.83 5.91
N GLU A 85 -5.61 -6.83 7.14
CA GLU A 85 -4.30 -7.37 7.48
C GLU A 85 -4.41 -8.85 7.88
N SER A 86 -3.27 -9.53 7.99
CA SER A 86 -3.09 -10.66 8.92
C SER A 86 -3.49 -12.08 8.46
N THR A 87 -3.39 -12.40 7.16
CA THR A 87 -3.19 -13.81 6.76
C THR A 87 -1.79 -13.94 6.16
N PRO A 88 -0.87 -14.68 6.80
CA PRO A 88 0.43 -14.99 6.21
C PRO A 88 0.25 -15.70 4.87
N ILE A 89 1.10 -15.35 3.91
CA ILE A 89 1.12 -15.96 2.59
C ILE A 89 2.30 -16.90 2.50
N LEU A 90 2.06 -18.13 2.03
CA LEU A 90 3.10 -19.12 1.77
C LEU A 90 3.84 -18.81 0.46
N ASP A 91 5.16 -18.69 0.53
CA ASP A 91 6.04 -18.69 -0.64
C ASP A 91 6.41 -20.14 -0.97
N GLU A 92 5.78 -20.70 -2.00
CA GLU A 92 5.96 -22.12 -2.37
C GLU A 92 7.40 -22.47 -2.78
N ARG A 93 8.24 -21.47 -3.09
CA ARG A 93 9.63 -21.70 -3.51
C ARG A 93 10.53 -22.09 -2.35
N ASP A 94 10.35 -21.45 -1.20
CA ASP A 94 11.20 -21.63 -0.01
C ASP A 94 10.43 -22.17 1.20
N GLY A 95 9.11 -22.31 1.09
CA GLY A 95 8.22 -22.80 2.15
C GLY A 95 8.03 -21.81 3.30
N SER A 96 8.52 -20.58 3.16
CA SER A 96 8.37 -19.55 4.19
C SER A 96 7.02 -18.84 4.08
N GLU A 97 6.47 -18.46 5.23
CA GLU A 97 5.32 -17.58 5.29
C GLU A 97 5.75 -16.14 5.53
N PHE A 98 5.09 -15.19 4.88
CA PHE A 98 5.31 -13.77 5.13
C PHE A 98 3.98 -13.05 5.44
N PRO A 99 3.91 -12.25 6.52
CA PRO A 99 2.71 -11.50 6.86
C PRO A 99 2.53 -10.29 5.94
N ILE A 100 1.29 -9.94 5.64
CA ILE A 100 0.91 -8.77 4.83
C ILE A 100 0.19 -7.71 5.70
N ASP A 101 0.36 -6.44 5.36
CA ASP A 101 -0.29 -5.29 6.04
C ASP A 101 -1.14 -4.41 5.11
N SER A 102 -1.10 -4.63 3.79
CA SER A 102 -1.84 -3.81 2.85
C SER A 102 -2.20 -4.64 1.62
N THR A 103 -3.49 -4.58 1.28
CA THR A 103 -4.04 -5.20 0.06
C THR A 103 -4.58 -4.11 -0.84
N TYR A 104 -4.26 -4.18 -2.13
CA TYR A 104 -4.72 -3.27 -3.16
C TYR A 104 -5.42 -4.03 -4.27
N THR A 105 -6.54 -3.50 -4.77
CA THR A 105 -7.32 -4.12 -5.84
C THR A 105 -7.46 -3.21 -7.04
N PHE A 106 -7.47 -3.80 -8.22
CA PHE A 106 -7.81 -3.12 -9.47
C PHE A 106 -8.77 -4.00 -10.25
N ASP A 107 -9.86 -3.42 -10.73
CA ASP A 107 -10.84 -4.10 -11.56
C ASP A 107 -10.96 -3.36 -12.89
N SER A 108 -10.90 -4.11 -14.00
CA SER A 108 -11.16 -3.61 -15.35
C SER A 108 -12.16 -4.49 -16.07
N SER A 109 -12.53 -4.13 -17.30
CA SER A 109 -13.34 -5.00 -18.16
C SER A 109 -12.63 -6.27 -18.60
N ASN A 110 -11.29 -6.33 -18.51
CA ASN A 110 -10.47 -7.36 -19.13
C ASN A 110 -9.72 -8.26 -18.15
N PHE A 111 -9.59 -7.83 -16.89
CA PHE A 111 -8.93 -8.55 -15.82
C PHE A 111 -9.16 -7.82 -14.48
N SER A 112 -8.97 -8.54 -13.37
CA SER A 112 -8.82 -7.95 -12.04
C SER A 112 -7.50 -8.37 -11.39
N LEU A 113 -6.93 -7.47 -10.60
CA LEU A 113 -5.67 -7.64 -9.89
C LEU A 113 -5.84 -7.45 -8.40
N VAL A 114 -5.15 -8.27 -7.62
CA VAL A 114 -5.00 -8.08 -6.18
C VAL A 114 -3.51 -8.12 -5.85
N PHE A 115 -3.02 -7.08 -5.20
CA PHE A 115 -1.66 -7.00 -4.68
C PHE A 115 -1.72 -7.07 -3.15
N ALA A 116 -0.87 -7.89 -2.53
CA ALA A 116 -0.64 -7.83 -1.09
C ALA A 116 0.85 -7.82 -0.80
N MET A 117 1.31 -6.80 -0.07
CA MET A 117 2.72 -6.54 0.15
C MET A 117 3.12 -6.95 1.57
N GLU A 118 4.32 -7.52 1.71
CA GLU A 118 4.86 -7.92 3.01
C GLU A 118 4.89 -6.75 4.01
N LYS A 119 4.61 -7.05 5.27
CA LYS A 119 4.72 -6.12 6.39
C LYS A 119 6.19 -5.78 6.68
N ASN A 120 6.45 -4.56 7.14
CA ASN A 120 7.78 -4.07 7.57
C ASN A 120 8.85 -3.93 6.46
N SER A 121 9.34 -5.05 5.90
CA SER A 121 10.51 -5.06 5.01
C SER A 121 10.17 -4.68 3.55
N LYS A 122 8.90 -4.87 3.16
CA LYS A 122 8.42 -4.73 1.77
C LYS A 122 9.28 -5.55 0.80
N SER A 123 9.76 -6.72 1.23
CA SER A 123 10.70 -7.55 0.47
C SER A 123 9.99 -8.62 -0.37
N LYS A 124 8.78 -9.02 0.00
CA LYS A 124 7.92 -9.92 -0.76
C LYS A 124 6.61 -9.24 -1.17
N LEU A 125 6.07 -9.69 -2.30
CA LEU A 125 4.79 -9.28 -2.85
C LEU A 125 4.04 -10.54 -3.28
N SER A 126 2.79 -10.69 -2.87
CA SER A 126 1.86 -11.59 -3.55
C SER A 126 1.00 -10.81 -4.53
N PHE A 127 0.71 -11.43 -5.66
CA PHE A 127 -0.05 -10.82 -6.72
C PHE A 127 -0.96 -11.86 -7.37
N THR A 128 -2.24 -11.56 -7.50
CA THR A 128 -3.25 -12.43 -8.13
C THR A 128 -3.83 -11.74 -9.35
N ILE A 129 -3.89 -12.46 -10.48
CA ILE A 129 -4.65 -12.08 -11.68
C ILE A 129 -5.89 -12.97 -11.76
N ASN A 130 -7.05 -12.37 -11.97
CA ASN A 130 -8.30 -13.10 -12.22
C ASN A 130 -9.04 -12.54 -13.43
N ASN A 131 -9.88 -13.38 -14.04
CA ASN A 131 -10.79 -13.02 -15.12
C ASN A 131 -10.08 -12.38 -16.32
N SER A 132 -8.83 -12.78 -16.59
CA SER A 132 -8.09 -12.30 -17.73
C SER A 132 -8.74 -12.77 -19.03
N THR A 133 -9.06 -11.82 -19.91
CA THR A 133 -9.55 -12.10 -21.27
C THR A 133 -8.42 -12.21 -22.29
N ASN A 134 -7.16 -11.96 -21.88
CA ASN A 134 -5.98 -12.02 -22.75
C ASN A 134 -5.22 -13.34 -22.52
N ASN A 135 -5.09 -14.16 -23.57
CA ASN A 135 -4.40 -15.46 -23.52
C ASN A 135 -2.91 -15.38 -23.14
N ASN A 136 -2.25 -14.22 -23.33
CA ASN A 136 -0.85 -14.02 -22.93
C ASN A 136 -0.70 -13.72 -21.43
N ILE A 137 -1.81 -13.45 -20.73
CA ILE A 137 -1.87 -13.02 -19.34
C ILE A 137 -2.72 -14.05 -18.59
N PRO A 138 -2.13 -15.15 -18.10
CA PRO A 138 -2.91 -16.18 -17.43
C PRO A 138 -3.38 -15.72 -16.04
N ASP A 139 -4.60 -16.10 -15.70
CA ASP A 139 -5.08 -16.09 -14.32
C ASP A 139 -4.14 -16.92 -13.45
N GLY A 140 -3.85 -16.44 -12.25
CA GLY A 140 -2.89 -17.10 -11.39
C GLY A 140 -2.52 -16.31 -10.16
N PHE A 141 -1.85 -17.02 -9.25
CA PHE A 141 -1.28 -16.48 -8.03
C PHE A 141 0.25 -16.50 -8.13
N TYR A 142 0.88 -15.37 -7.80
CA TYR A 142 2.31 -15.17 -7.95
C TYR A 142 2.89 -14.61 -6.66
N VAL A 143 4.02 -15.16 -6.22
CA VAL A 143 4.84 -14.61 -5.13
C VAL A 143 6.15 -14.11 -5.72
N LEU A 144 6.45 -12.84 -5.50
CA LEU A 144 7.60 -12.16 -6.03
C LEU A 144 8.47 -11.62 -4.89
N SER A 145 9.76 -11.49 -5.17
CA SER A 145 10.72 -10.93 -4.22
C SER A 145 11.36 -9.67 -4.78
N ARG A 146 11.68 -8.74 -3.88
CA ARG A 146 12.47 -7.55 -4.19
C ARG A 146 13.91 -7.99 -4.42
N LYS A 147 14.53 -7.47 -5.48
CA LYS A 147 15.93 -7.73 -5.82
C LYS A 147 16.85 -6.67 -5.22
#